data_AF-A0A372E5R5-F1
#
_entry.id   AF-A0A372E5R5-F1
#
_cell.length_a   1.000
_cell.length_b   1.000
_cell.length_c   1.000
_cell.angle_alpha   90.00
_cell.angle_beta   90.00
_cell.angle_gamma   90.00
#
_symmetry.space_group_name_H-M   'P 1'
#
loop_
_entity.id
_entity.type
_entity.pdbx_description
1 polymer ?
#
loop_
_entity_poly.entity_id
_entity_poly.type
_entity_poly.pdbx_seq_one_letter_code
_entity_poly.pdbx_strand_id
1 'polypeptide(L)'
;MNIHQSCRRRCQIRLLLQGPSGSGKTMSALLIAHGLAAGHWPKIVVIDSENGSAELYADLGAYNVLTLSPPYTPERYVQAIEACELAGMEVIIIDSMTHCWEYLLDYHAGLPGNSFTAWGKVTPRHTAFVNRILRSPAHVIATVRSKTEYVLSEKNGRQVPEKVGMKIIQREGIDYEFSVVLELDLRNNATASKDRTQLFREQPAFRPGQSTGESLRSWCEQGSPTKWEQIHQVIKKCQNLDEMASLYYSLSSAEQAEFRPAFQDQKQHLQAVALAPSSLGNNQLFIQPNPTLNHGNLTHSA
;
A
#
# COMPACT_ATOMS: atom_id res chain seq x y z
N MET A 1 -8.76 28.70 1.78
CA MET A 1 -7.34 28.40 1.46
C MET A 1 -6.52 28.82 2.67
N ASN A 2 -5.70 27.93 3.24
CA ASN A 2 -4.90 28.22 4.44
C ASN A 2 -3.41 27.99 4.15
N ILE A 3 -2.58 29.01 4.41
CA ILE A 3 -1.12 28.91 4.32
C ILE A 3 -0.60 28.32 5.63
N HIS A 4 0.29 27.34 5.56
CA HIS A 4 0.93 26.73 6.73
C HIS A 4 2.39 26.40 6.43
N GLN A 5 3.21 26.34 7.47
CA GLN A 5 4.61 25.92 7.36
C GLN A 5 4.69 24.43 7.00
N SER A 6 5.52 24.09 6.02
CA SER A 6 5.67 22.71 5.56
C SER A 6 6.23 21.83 6.67
N CYS A 7 5.54 20.72 6.96
CA CYS A 7 6.05 19.63 7.79
C CYS A 7 5.86 18.31 7.03
N ARG A 8 6.85 17.43 7.07
CA ARG A 8 6.70 16.08 6.51
C ARG A 8 5.75 15.33 7.42
N ARG A 9 4.54 15.06 6.93
CA ARG A 9 3.57 14.21 7.63
C ARG A 9 3.79 12.76 7.24
N ARG A 10 3.35 11.84 8.08
CA ARG A 10 3.24 10.43 7.69
C ARG A 10 2.42 10.33 6.41
N CYS A 11 2.87 9.47 5.51
CA CYS A 11 2.29 9.35 4.18
C CYS A 11 2.26 7.91 3.71
N GLN A 12 1.43 7.66 2.71
CA GLN A 12 1.32 6.37 2.05
C GLN A 12 2.12 6.39 0.76
N ILE A 13 2.82 5.31 0.46
CA ILE A 13 3.65 5.24 -0.75
C ILE A 13 2.78 4.97 -1.97
N ARG A 14 3.18 5.56 -3.10
CA ARG A 14 2.70 5.23 -4.44
C ARG A 14 3.90 4.74 -5.22
N LEU A 15 3.98 3.44 -5.44
CA LEU A 15 5.07 2.80 -6.15
C LEU A 15 4.56 2.28 -7.49
N LEU A 16 5.29 2.58 -8.56
CA LEU A 16 5.07 2.01 -9.88
C LEU A 16 6.21 1.04 -10.22
N LEU A 17 5.86 -0.19 -10.55
CA LEU A 17 6.79 -1.18 -11.10
C LEU A 17 6.52 -1.34 -12.59
N GLN A 18 7.51 -0.99 -13.42
CA GLN A 18 7.40 -1.11 -14.87
C GLN A 18 8.44 -2.07 -15.43
N GLY A 19 8.07 -2.84 -16.45
CA GLY A 19 8.99 -3.79 -17.06
C GLY A 19 8.32 -4.71 -18.08
N PRO A 20 9.12 -5.38 -18.94
CA PRO A 20 8.61 -6.34 -19.90
C PRO A 20 7.89 -7.51 -19.22
N SER A 21 7.20 -8.34 -20.01
CA SER A 21 6.73 -9.64 -19.50
C SER A 21 7.93 -10.48 -19.02
N GLY A 22 7.74 -11.24 -17.94
CA GLY A 22 8.79 -12.07 -17.34
C GLY A 22 9.82 -11.33 -16.48
N SER A 23 9.71 -10.01 -16.28
CA SER A 23 10.63 -9.22 -15.43
C SER A 23 10.36 -9.32 -13.92
N GLY A 24 9.49 -10.24 -13.48
CA GLY A 24 9.21 -10.46 -12.05
C GLY A 24 8.36 -9.41 -11.33
N LYS A 25 7.56 -8.59 -12.04
CA LYS A 25 6.73 -7.50 -11.45
C LYS A 25 5.87 -7.96 -10.26
N THR A 26 5.07 -9.00 -10.43
CA THR A 26 4.16 -9.54 -9.40
C THR A 26 4.92 -10.00 -8.15
N MET A 27 5.97 -10.81 -8.35
CA MET A 27 6.82 -11.29 -7.27
C MET A 27 7.50 -10.13 -6.52
N SER A 28 8.11 -9.18 -7.23
CA SER A 28 8.74 -8.02 -6.63
C SER A 28 7.73 -7.16 -5.87
N ALA A 29 6.52 -6.96 -6.40
CA ALA A 29 5.44 -6.23 -5.73
C ALA A 29 5.06 -6.88 -4.39
N LEU A 30 4.88 -8.21 -4.37
CA LEU A 30 4.55 -8.97 -3.16
C LEU A 30 5.64 -8.86 -2.10
N LEU A 31 6.91 -9.02 -2.48
CA LEU A 31 8.02 -8.92 -1.52
C LEU A 31 8.17 -7.50 -0.95
N ILE A 32 8.01 -6.46 -1.78
CA ILE A 32 8.00 -5.07 -1.31
C ILE A 32 6.80 -4.83 -0.40
N ALA A 33 5.61 -5.33 -0.76
CA ALA A 33 4.41 -5.20 0.04
C ALA A 33 4.56 -5.85 1.42
N HIS A 34 5.25 -6.98 1.50
CA HIS A 34 5.57 -7.65 2.77
C HIS A 34 6.35 -6.72 3.71
N GLY A 35 7.39 -6.05 3.22
CA GLY A 35 8.12 -5.05 4.01
C GLY A 35 7.28 -3.83 4.37
N LEU A 36 6.44 -3.34 3.44
CA LEU A 36 5.52 -2.22 3.69
C LEU A 36 4.48 -2.55 4.76
N ALA A 37 4.01 -3.79 4.83
CA ALA A 37 3.05 -4.27 5.84
C ALA A 37 3.72 -4.71 7.15
N ALA A 38 5.01 -4.39 7.35
CA ALA A 38 5.79 -4.85 8.51
C ALA A 38 5.68 -6.36 8.75
N GLY A 39 5.70 -7.14 7.67
CA GLY A 39 5.62 -8.60 7.70
C GLY A 39 4.21 -9.20 7.74
N HIS A 40 3.14 -8.40 7.83
CA HIS A 40 1.78 -8.92 7.99
C HIS A 40 1.11 -9.24 6.64
N TRP A 41 1.36 -10.45 6.12
CA TRP A 41 0.75 -10.93 4.87
C TRP A 41 -0.78 -10.74 4.76
N PRO A 42 -1.59 -11.01 5.81
CA PRO A 42 -3.04 -10.84 5.73
C PRO A 42 -3.51 -9.39 5.52
N LYS A 43 -2.62 -8.40 5.63
CA LYS A 43 -2.88 -6.98 5.34
C LYS A 43 -2.57 -6.56 3.91
N ILE A 44 -2.11 -7.50 3.09
CA ILE A 44 -1.76 -7.29 1.68
C ILE A 44 -2.87 -7.86 0.82
N VAL A 45 -3.23 -7.14 -0.23
CA VAL A 45 -4.17 -7.60 -1.26
C VAL A 45 -3.64 -7.32 -2.65
N VAL A 46 -3.81 -8.28 -3.57
CA VAL A 46 -3.55 -8.10 -5.00
C VAL A 46 -4.87 -7.98 -5.74
N ILE A 47 -5.10 -6.86 -6.41
CA ILE A 47 -6.15 -6.71 -7.43
C ILE A 47 -5.58 -7.30 -8.72
N ASP A 48 -5.94 -8.54 -9.02
CA ASP A 48 -5.37 -9.33 -10.12
C ASP A 48 -6.25 -9.25 -11.37
N SER A 49 -5.75 -8.57 -12.40
CA SER A 49 -6.33 -8.56 -13.76
C SER A 49 -5.60 -9.48 -14.74
N GLU A 50 -4.55 -10.16 -14.28
CA GLU A 50 -3.61 -11.01 -15.01
C GLU A 50 -4.02 -12.51 -14.94
N ASN A 51 -5.31 -12.78 -14.75
CA ASN A 51 -5.93 -14.12 -14.81
C ASN A 51 -5.32 -15.14 -13.81
N GLY A 52 -5.20 -14.75 -12.53
CA GLY A 52 -4.75 -15.64 -11.46
C GLY A 52 -3.22 -15.71 -11.32
N SER A 53 -2.48 -14.80 -11.97
CA SER A 53 -1.02 -14.74 -11.83
C SER A 53 -0.58 -14.52 -10.38
N ALA A 54 -1.41 -13.82 -9.59
CA ALA A 54 -1.13 -13.58 -8.19
C ALA A 54 -1.18 -14.88 -7.38
N GLU A 55 -2.07 -15.81 -7.70
CA GLU A 55 -2.21 -17.07 -6.93
C GLU A 55 -1.02 -18.02 -7.11
N LEU A 56 -0.25 -17.86 -8.19
CA LEU A 56 0.96 -18.65 -8.45
C LEU A 56 2.07 -18.42 -7.42
N TYR A 57 1.98 -17.35 -6.62
CA TYR A 57 2.96 -16.97 -5.61
C TYR A 57 2.46 -17.21 -4.18
N ALA A 58 1.43 -18.05 -4.00
CA ALA A 58 0.84 -18.33 -2.68
C ALA A 58 1.84 -18.94 -1.68
N ASP A 59 2.96 -19.51 -2.16
CA ASP A 59 4.06 -20.00 -1.35
C ASP A 59 4.85 -18.89 -0.64
N LEU A 60 4.77 -17.63 -1.12
CA LEU A 60 5.43 -16.50 -0.47
C LEU A 60 4.77 -16.11 0.85
N GLY A 61 3.45 -16.25 0.95
CA GLY A 61 2.71 -15.95 2.18
C GLY A 61 1.20 -15.84 2.00
N ALA A 62 0.48 -15.71 3.11
CA ALA A 62 -0.98 -15.67 3.17
C ALA A 62 -1.54 -14.27 2.89
N TYR A 63 -1.28 -13.72 1.70
CA TYR A 63 -1.93 -12.48 1.23
C TYR A 63 -3.29 -12.76 0.61
N ASN A 64 -4.07 -11.70 0.41
CA ASN A 64 -5.40 -11.77 -0.20
C ASN A 64 -5.32 -11.49 -1.70
N VAL A 65 -6.26 -12.04 -2.46
CA VAL A 65 -6.41 -11.76 -3.89
C VAL A 65 -7.85 -11.32 -4.16
N LEU A 66 -7.99 -10.20 -4.87
CA LEU A 66 -9.24 -9.75 -5.47
C LEU A 66 -9.11 -9.90 -6.98
N THR A 67 -9.70 -10.97 -7.51
CA THR A 67 -9.69 -11.25 -8.94
C THR A 67 -10.62 -10.29 -9.68
N LEU A 68 -10.05 -9.52 -10.61
CA LEU A 68 -10.78 -8.59 -11.45
C LEU A 68 -10.98 -9.20 -12.83
N SER A 69 -12.23 -9.53 -13.17
CA SER A 69 -12.58 -10.04 -14.50
C SER A 69 -12.90 -8.91 -15.49
N PRO A 70 -12.79 -9.16 -16.81
CA PRO A 70 -13.32 -8.26 -17.83
C PRO A 70 -14.81 -7.90 -17.57
N PRO A 71 -15.26 -6.70 -17.96
CA PRO A 71 -14.49 -5.64 -18.62
C PRO A 71 -13.60 -4.88 -17.63
N TYR A 72 -12.36 -4.55 -18.01
CA TYR A 72 -11.36 -3.89 -17.16
C TYR A 72 -11.58 -2.36 -17.08
N THR A 73 -12.78 -1.93 -16.71
CA THR A 73 -13.11 -0.49 -16.72
C THR A 73 -12.47 0.26 -15.55
N PRO A 74 -12.11 1.55 -15.71
CA PRO A 74 -11.60 2.37 -14.61
C PRO A 74 -12.49 2.34 -13.37
N GLU A 75 -13.82 2.31 -13.55
CA GLU A 75 -14.79 2.29 -12.46
C GLU A 75 -14.72 0.99 -11.66
N ARG A 76 -14.49 -0.15 -12.32
CA ARG A 76 -14.31 -1.44 -11.62
C ARG A 76 -13.02 -1.49 -10.82
N TYR A 77 -11.94 -0.88 -11.32
CA TYR A 77 -10.73 -0.69 -10.53
C TYR A 77 -10.96 0.22 -9.33
N VAL A 78 -11.72 1.31 -9.49
CA VAL A 78 -12.08 2.21 -8.37
C VAL A 78 -12.84 1.46 -7.29
N GLN A 79 -13.86 0.68 -7.68
CA GLN A 79 -14.64 -0.16 -6.75
C GLN A 79 -13.78 -1.21 -6.06
N ALA A 80 -12.85 -1.84 -6.78
CA ALA A 80 -11.93 -2.83 -6.19
C ALA A 80 -11.01 -2.18 -5.14
N ILE A 81 -10.46 -1.00 -5.43
CA ILE A 81 -9.64 -0.24 -4.46
C ILE A 81 -10.49 0.08 -3.21
N GLU A 82 -11.72 0.55 -3.39
CA GLU A 82 -12.63 0.86 -2.29
C GLU A 82 -12.97 -0.36 -1.44
N ALA A 83 -13.22 -1.52 -2.06
CA ALA A 83 -13.45 -2.77 -1.35
C ALA A 83 -12.25 -3.18 -0.50
N CYS A 84 -11.03 -3.05 -1.04
CA CYS A 84 -9.79 -3.33 -0.31
C CYS A 84 -9.60 -2.39 0.90
N GLU A 85 -9.90 -1.11 0.73
CA GLU A 85 -9.83 -0.12 1.81
C GLU A 85 -10.85 -0.40 2.92
N LEU A 86 -12.10 -0.72 2.54
CA LEU A 86 -13.16 -1.10 3.48
C LEU A 86 -12.81 -2.39 4.25
N ALA A 87 -12.09 -3.32 3.60
CA ALA A 87 -11.56 -4.52 4.24
C ALA A 87 -10.35 -4.24 5.16
N GLY A 88 -9.88 -2.99 5.26
CA GLY A 88 -8.78 -2.59 6.14
C GLY A 88 -7.42 -3.12 5.69
N MET A 89 -7.22 -3.27 4.39
CA MET A 89 -5.93 -3.63 3.78
C MET A 89 -4.94 -2.46 3.89
N GLU A 90 -3.69 -2.76 4.25
CA GLU A 90 -2.64 -1.74 4.42
C GLU A 90 -1.82 -1.53 3.13
N VAL A 91 -1.71 -2.57 2.31
CA VAL A 91 -1.00 -2.50 1.02
C VAL A 91 -1.86 -3.12 -0.08
N ILE A 92 -2.15 -2.32 -1.10
CA ILE A 92 -2.91 -2.71 -2.29
C ILE A 92 -1.95 -2.82 -3.46
N ILE A 93 -1.83 -4.00 -4.05
CA ILE A 93 -1.12 -4.22 -5.30
C ILE A 93 -2.15 -4.20 -6.44
N ILE A 94 -1.92 -3.40 -7.48
CA ILE A 94 -2.72 -3.40 -8.71
C ILE A 94 -1.89 -4.07 -9.80
N ASP A 95 -2.22 -5.32 -10.12
CA ASP A 95 -1.51 -6.13 -11.11
C ASP A 95 -2.45 -6.55 -12.24
N SER A 96 -2.58 -5.81 -13.33
CA SER A 96 -1.85 -4.61 -13.71
C SER A 96 -2.75 -3.43 -14.08
N MET A 97 -2.19 -2.22 -14.14
CA MET A 97 -2.88 -1.04 -14.68
C MET A 97 -3.00 -1.07 -16.21
N THR A 98 -2.21 -1.90 -16.89
CA THR A 98 -2.17 -1.95 -18.36
C THR A 98 -3.52 -2.34 -18.95
N HIS A 99 -4.23 -3.32 -18.37
CA HIS A 99 -5.53 -3.75 -18.85
C HIS A 99 -6.59 -2.63 -18.82
N CYS A 100 -6.55 -1.75 -17.80
CA CYS A 100 -7.41 -0.57 -17.71
C CYS A 100 -7.15 0.41 -18.86
N TRP A 101 -5.87 0.63 -19.18
CA TRP A 101 -5.48 1.54 -20.27
C TRP A 101 -5.87 0.98 -21.64
N GLU A 102 -5.62 -0.31 -21.88
CA GLU A 102 -6.01 -0.98 -23.13
C GLU A 102 -7.53 -0.92 -23.33
N TYR A 103 -8.33 -1.18 -22.29
CA TYR A 103 -9.78 -0.99 -22.34
C TYR A 103 -10.19 0.44 -22.74
N LEU A 104 -9.50 1.46 -22.20
CA LEU A 104 -9.79 2.86 -22.53
C LEU A 104 -9.41 3.22 -23.96
N LEU A 105 -8.35 2.61 -24.52
CA LEU A 105 -7.98 2.77 -25.93
C LEU A 105 -9.02 2.13 -26.85
N ASP A 106 -9.51 0.94 -26.51
CA ASP A 106 -10.59 0.28 -27.27
C ASP A 106 -11.89 1.09 -27.20
N TYR A 107 -12.22 1.60 -26.00
CA TYR A 107 -13.35 2.50 -25.82
C TYR A 107 -13.18 3.79 -26.63
N HIS A 108 -11.97 4.38 -26.67
CA HIS A 108 -11.67 5.55 -27.52
C HIS A 108 -11.92 5.25 -29.00
N ALA A 109 -11.41 4.12 -29.50
CA ALA A 109 -11.53 3.72 -30.90
C ALA A 109 -12.99 3.44 -31.31
N GLY A 110 -13.83 2.98 -30.38
CA GLY A 110 -15.25 2.72 -30.61
C GLY A 110 -16.16 3.96 -30.56
N LEU A 111 -15.66 5.14 -30.19
CA LEU A 111 -16.47 6.34 -30.08
C LEU A 111 -16.66 7.05 -31.43
N PRO A 112 -17.91 7.46 -31.77
CA PRO A 112 -18.14 8.27 -32.96
C PRO A 112 -17.62 9.71 -32.77
N GLY A 113 -17.25 10.35 -33.87
CA GLY A 113 -16.75 11.73 -33.89
C GLY A 113 -15.24 11.81 -34.05
N ASN A 114 -14.65 12.94 -33.64
CA ASN A 114 -13.20 13.16 -33.77
C ASN A 114 -12.46 12.75 -32.48
N SER A 115 -11.16 12.51 -32.62
CA SER A 115 -10.29 12.06 -31.52
C SER A 115 -10.33 13.00 -30.31
N PHE A 116 -10.41 14.31 -30.51
CA PHE A 116 -10.49 15.29 -29.43
C PHE A 116 -11.74 15.11 -28.56
N THR A 117 -12.91 14.98 -29.20
CA THR A 117 -14.17 14.72 -28.50
C THR A 117 -14.20 13.35 -27.79
N ALA A 118 -13.56 12.33 -28.38
CA ALA A 118 -13.43 11.02 -27.77
C ALA A 118 -12.54 11.06 -26.51
N TRP A 119 -11.40 11.77 -26.57
CA TRP A 119 -10.54 11.98 -25.40
C TRP A 119 -11.24 12.73 -24.26
N GLY A 120 -12.18 13.63 -24.59
CA GLY A 120 -13.05 14.28 -23.61
C GLY A 120 -13.89 13.30 -22.79
N LYS A 121 -14.21 12.11 -23.33
CA LYS A 121 -14.94 11.03 -22.63
C LYS A 121 -14.01 10.05 -21.90
N VAL A 122 -12.80 9.83 -22.41
CA VAL A 122 -11.82 8.90 -21.85
C VAL A 122 -11.06 9.50 -20.66
N THR A 123 -10.59 10.73 -20.82
CA THR A 123 -9.70 11.41 -19.86
C THR A 123 -10.30 11.47 -18.45
N PRO A 124 -11.57 11.90 -18.25
CA PRO A 124 -12.13 11.98 -16.90
C PRO A 124 -12.17 10.64 -16.18
N ARG A 125 -12.43 9.54 -16.90
CA ARG A 125 -12.50 8.18 -16.34
C ARG A 125 -11.12 7.69 -15.90
N HIS A 126 -10.11 7.89 -16.74
CA HIS A 126 -8.72 7.58 -16.39
C HIS A 126 -8.25 8.42 -15.19
N THR A 127 -8.53 9.73 -15.20
CA THR A 127 -8.16 10.63 -14.12
C THR A 127 -8.85 10.26 -12.81
N ALA A 128 -10.11 9.82 -12.83
CA ALA A 128 -10.80 9.33 -11.64
C ALA A 128 -10.10 8.10 -11.04
N PHE A 129 -9.70 7.14 -11.88
CA PHE A 129 -8.94 5.96 -11.44
C PHE A 129 -7.58 6.31 -10.85
N VAL A 130 -6.79 7.16 -11.53
CA VAL A 130 -5.50 7.62 -10.99
C VAL A 130 -5.70 8.37 -9.68
N ASN A 131 -6.67 9.27 -9.59
CA ASN A 131 -6.97 10.00 -8.35
C ASN A 131 -7.36 9.07 -7.20
N ARG A 132 -8.10 7.99 -7.48
CA ARG A 132 -8.44 6.97 -6.48
C ARG A 132 -7.18 6.29 -5.92
N ILE A 133 -6.22 5.93 -6.78
CA ILE A 133 -4.90 5.43 -6.36
C ILE A 133 -4.20 6.45 -5.46
N LEU A 134 -4.10 7.70 -5.91
CA LEU A 134 -3.37 8.74 -5.18
C LEU A 134 -3.96 9.05 -3.80
N ARG A 135 -5.30 9.01 -3.68
CA ARG A 135 -6.01 9.34 -2.43
C ARG A 135 -6.20 8.17 -1.48
N SER A 136 -5.78 6.96 -1.84
CA SER A 136 -5.98 5.79 -0.99
C SER A 136 -5.32 5.95 0.40
N PRO A 137 -5.97 5.56 1.50
CA PRO A 137 -5.33 5.55 2.82
C PRO A 137 -4.33 4.39 2.99
N ALA A 138 -4.28 3.45 2.05
CA ALA A 138 -3.31 2.35 2.02
C ALA A 138 -2.07 2.71 1.18
N HIS A 139 -0.98 1.96 1.35
CA HIS A 139 0.12 1.94 0.39
C HIS A 139 -0.38 1.32 -0.92
N VAL A 140 0.02 1.87 -2.08
CA VAL A 140 -0.35 1.31 -3.38
C VAL A 140 0.90 1.00 -4.20
N ILE A 141 0.99 -0.24 -4.67
CA ILE A 141 1.97 -0.67 -5.67
C ILE A 141 1.20 -0.98 -6.95
N ALA A 142 1.53 -0.32 -8.04
CA ALA A 142 0.95 -0.61 -9.34
C ALA A 142 1.98 -1.23 -10.26
N THR A 143 1.56 -2.18 -11.09
CA THR A 143 2.40 -2.74 -12.15
C THR A 143 1.95 -2.23 -13.51
N VAL A 144 2.91 -1.99 -14.41
CA VAL A 144 2.66 -1.64 -15.80
C VAL A 144 3.57 -2.48 -16.70
N ARG A 145 2.99 -3.01 -17.77
CA ARG A 145 3.72 -3.74 -18.81
C ARG A 145 4.43 -2.76 -19.74
N SER A 146 5.62 -3.11 -20.18
CA SER A 146 6.38 -2.37 -21.20
C SER A 146 6.51 -3.18 -22.49
N LYS A 147 6.41 -2.52 -23.64
CA LYS A 147 6.72 -3.04 -24.97
C LYS A 147 8.05 -2.46 -25.44
N THR A 148 8.73 -3.16 -26.34
CA THR A 148 9.94 -2.61 -26.99
C THR A 148 9.55 -1.46 -27.91
N GLU A 149 10.26 -0.34 -27.80
CA GLU A 149 10.11 0.80 -28.68
C GLU A 149 11.12 0.72 -29.83
N TYR A 150 10.63 0.90 -31.04
CA TYR A 150 11.40 0.92 -32.27
C TYR A 150 11.25 2.30 -32.93
N VAL A 151 12.35 2.90 -33.37
CA VAL A 151 12.31 4.04 -34.30
C VAL A 151 12.81 3.58 -35.66
N LEU A 152 12.34 4.22 -36.73
CA LEU A 152 12.89 3.99 -38.04
C LEU A 152 14.16 4.85 -38.17
N SER A 153 15.32 4.22 -38.27
CA SER A 153 16.57 4.90 -38.60
C SER A 153 16.94 4.68 -40.06
N GLU A 154 17.44 5.73 -40.71
CA GLU A 154 17.90 5.63 -42.09
C GLU A 154 19.32 5.06 -42.12
N LYS A 155 19.46 3.84 -42.63
CA LYS A 155 20.76 3.20 -42.88
C LYS A 155 20.88 2.90 -44.36
N ASN A 156 21.80 3.57 -45.04
CA ASN A 156 22.05 3.44 -46.48
C ASN A 156 20.81 3.72 -47.37
N GLY A 157 20.06 4.79 -47.08
CA GLY A 157 18.89 5.18 -47.87
C GLY A 157 17.66 4.28 -47.70
N ARG A 158 17.70 3.33 -46.74
CA ARG A 158 16.55 2.50 -46.34
C ARG A 158 16.21 2.74 -44.88
N GLN A 159 14.91 2.84 -44.59
CA GLN A 159 14.43 2.90 -43.22
C GLN A 159 14.47 1.51 -42.59
N VAL A 160 15.20 1.37 -41.49
CA VAL A 160 15.35 0.13 -40.73
C VAL A 160 14.83 0.37 -39.31
N PRO A 161 13.93 -0.48 -38.78
CA PRO A 161 13.49 -0.36 -37.39
C PRO A 161 14.65 -0.68 -36.44
N GLU A 162 15.00 0.29 -35.62
CA GLU A 162 16.05 0.23 -34.62
C GLU A 162 15.42 0.28 -33.22
N LYS A 163 15.77 -0.69 -32.39
CA LYS A 163 15.31 -0.76 -31.01
C LYS A 163 15.92 0.40 -30.23
N VAL A 164 15.10 1.33 -29.77
CA VAL A 164 15.55 2.51 -29.01
C VAL A 164 15.37 2.38 -27.51
N GLY A 165 14.48 1.49 -27.07
CA GLY A 165 14.23 1.36 -25.64
C GLY A 165 12.99 0.53 -25.31
N MET A 166 12.48 0.75 -24.11
CA MET A 166 11.24 0.16 -23.61
C MET A 166 10.25 1.29 -23.36
N LYS A 167 9.02 1.13 -23.88
CA LYS A 167 7.91 2.06 -23.67
C LYS A 167 6.83 1.37 -22.88
N ILE A 168 6.34 2.04 -21.84
CA ILE A 168 5.22 1.55 -21.05
C ILE A 168 3.91 1.57 -21.84
N ILE A 169 3.04 0.60 -21.59
CA ILE A 169 1.68 0.56 -22.13
C ILE A 169 0.77 1.31 -21.14
N GLN A 170 0.86 2.64 -21.17
CA GLN A 170 0.06 3.53 -20.32
C GLN A 170 0.01 4.94 -20.92
N ARG A 171 -0.88 5.80 -20.41
CA ARG A 171 -0.89 7.23 -20.72
C ARG A 171 0.47 7.85 -20.42
N GLU A 172 0.94 8.69 -21.35
CA GLU A 172 2.13 9.50 -21.17
C GLU A 172 2.03 10.37 -19.90
N GLY A 173 3.13 10.41 -19.13
CA GLY A 173 3.22 11.17 -17.88
C GLY A 173 2.63 10.48 -16.65
N ILE A 174 2.18 9.23 -16.74
CA ILE A 174 1.67 8.50 -15.57
C ILE A 174 2.70 8.39 -14.43
N ASP A 175 3.98 8.33 -14.77
CA ASP A 175 5.11 8.28 -13.86
C ASP A 175 5.17 9.51 -12.95
N TYR A 176 4.67 10.68 -13.39
CA TYR A 176 4.60 11.90 -12.58
C TYR A 176 3.69 11.76 -11.35
N GLU A 177 2.72 10.85 -11.40
CA GLU A 177 1.73 10.63 -10.34
C GLU A 177 2.30 9.80 -9.17
N PHE A 178 3.26 8.91 -9.45
CA PHE A 178 3.82 8.02 -8.44
C PHE A 178 4.98 8.65 -7.66
N SER A 179 5.17 8.27 -6.40
CA SER A 179 6.27 8.76 -5.56
C SER A 179 7.61 8.13 -5.95
N VAL A 180 7.57 6.85 -6.32
CA VAL A 180 8.71 6.05 -6.74
C VAL A 180 8.31 5.25 -7.98
N VAL A 181 9.20 5.18 -8.96
CA VAL A 181 9.05 4.36 -10.17
C VAL A 181 10.31 3.53 -10.30
N LEU A 182 10.13 2.21 -10.32
CA LEU A 182 11.20 1.23 -10.49
C LEU A 182 11.02 0.48 -11.83
N GLU A 183 12.10 0.39 -12.58
CA GLU A 183 12.17 -0.32 -13.85
C GLU A 183 12.83 -1.67 -13.64
N LEU A 184 12.09 -2.75 -13.92
CA LEU A 184 12.57 -4.12 -13.78
C LEU A 184 13.13 -4.64 -15.11
N ASP A 185 14.35 -5.20 -15.04
CA ASP A 185 14.93 -5.99 -16.11
C ASP A 185 14.48 -7.46 -16.05
N LEU A 186 14.86 -8.25 -17.07
CA LEU A 186 14.52 -9.68 -17.14
C LEU A 186 15.23 -10.55 -16.08
N ARG A 187 16.15 -9.99 -15.30
CA ARG A 187 16.83 -10.65 -14.18
C ARG A 187 16.23 -10.23 -12.83
N ASN A 188 15.09 -9.54 -12.87
CA ASN A 188 14.35 -8.99 -11.74
C ASN A 188 15.15 -7.93 -10.95
N ASN A 189 16.12 -7.26 -11.59
CA ASN A 189 16.78 -6.11 -11.00
C ASN A 189 15.99 -4.85 -11.31
N ALA A 190 15.83 -3.99 -10.32
CA ALA A 190 15.23 -2.68 -10.40
C ALA A 190 16.28 -1.58 -10.54
N THR A 191 15.96 -0.60 -11.38
CA THR A 191 16.60 0.72 -11.38
C THR A 191 15.53 1.78 -11.11
N ALA A 192 15.83 2.79 -10.29
CA ALA A 192 14.89 3.87 -10.02
C ALA A 192 14.93 4.93 -11.13
N SER A 193 13.88 5.02 -11.94
CA SER A 193 13.73 6.11 -12.92
C SER A 193 13.12 7.37 -12.31
N LYS A 194 12.39 7.22 -11.20
CA LYS A 194 11.92 8.33 -10.36
C LYS A 194 11.91 7.90 -8.91
N ASP A 195 12.39 8.78 -8.04
CA ASP A 195 12.37 8.52 -6.61
C ASP A 195 12.32 9.84 -5.83
N ARG A 196 11.17 10.11 -5.19
CA ARG A 196 10.99 11.24 -4.27
C ARG A 196 11.51 10.96 -2.87
N THR A 197 11.76 9.70 -2.54
CA THR A 197 12.27 9.27 -1.23
C THR A 197 13.79 9.44 -1.12
N GLN A 198 14.48 9.46 -2.26
CA GLN A 198 15.94 9.47 -2.41
C GLN A 198 16.65 8.21 -1.89
N LEU A 199 15.89 7.16 -1.57
CA LEU A 199 16.44 5.89 -1.08
C LEU A 199 17.15 5.09 -2.17
N PHE A 200 16.72 5.22 -3.43
CA PHE A 200 17.12 4.35 -4.54
C PHE A 200 17.76 5.08 -5.72
N ARG A 201 17.64 6.42 -5.78
CA ARG A 201 18.09 7.22 -6.93
C ARG A 201 19.58 7.04 -7.28
N GLU A 202 20.44 6.91 -6.28
CA GLU A 202 21.89 6.78 -6.48
C GLU A 202 22.38 5.33 -6.34
N GLN A 203 21.45 4.38 -6.19
CA GLN A 203 21.82 2.98 -6.04
C GLN A 203 22.02 2.32 -7.42
N PRO A 204 22.98 1.40 -7.53
CA PRO A 204 23.07 0.53 -8.70
C PRO A 204 21.81 -0.34 -8.80
N ALA A 205 21.63 -0.98 -9.96
CA ALA A 205 20.53 -1.93 -10.14
C ALA A 205 20.53 -2.99 -9.02
N PHE A 206 19.39 -3.17 -8.37
CA PHE A 206 19.26 -4.00 -7.17
C PHE A 206 18.07 -4.94 -7.29
N ARG A 207 18.04 -6.05 -6.57
CA ARG A 207 16.85 -6.93 -6.53
C ARG A 207 15.87 -6.43 -5.49
N PRO A 208 14.65 -6.01 -5.86
CA PRO A 208 13.67 -5.59 -4.87
C PRO A 208 13.21 -6.75 -4.00
N GLY A 209 13.00 -6.48 -2.73
CA GLY A 209 12.54 -7.47 -1.76
C GLY A 209 11.91 -6.84 -0.53
N GLN A 210 11.80 -7.63 0.52
CA GLN A 210 11.28 -7.18 1.82
C GLN A 210 12.01 -5.94 2.35
N SER A 211 13.35 -5.94 2.30
CA SER A 211 14.17 -4.81 2.78
C SER A 211 13.89 -3.49 2.02
N THR A 212 13.51 -3.58 0.75
CA THR A 212 13.05 -2.43 -0.04
C THR A 212 11.76 -1.86 0.54
N GLY A 213 10.80 -2.73 0.88
CA GLY A 213 9.54 -2.36 1.52
C GLY A 213 9.71 -1.77 2.91
N GLU A 214 10.59 -2.36 3.73
CA GLU A 214 10.92 -1.85 5.07
C GLU A 214 11.55 -0.45 5.02
N SER A 215 12.45 -0.22 4.07
CA SER A 215 13.08 1.09 3.84
C SER A 215 12.03 2.15 3.47
N LEU A 216 11.11 1.80 2.57
CA LEU A 216 10.00 2.66 2.19
C LEU A 216 9.05 2.93 3.36
N ARG A 217 8.75 1.91 4.18
CA ARG A 217 7.89 2.04 5.37
C ARG A 217 8.50 3.01 6.37
N SER A 218 9.78 2.81 6.71
CA SER A 218 10.51 3.70 7.61
C SER A 218 10.47 5.15 7.10
N TRP A 219 10.69 5.35 5.80
CA TRP A 219 10.55 6.66 5.19
C TRP A 219 9.12 7.22 5.33
N CYS A 220 8.08 6.43 5.09
CA CYS A 220 6.69 6.85 5.29
C CYS A 220 6.37 7.26 6.74
N GLU A 221 7.00 6.61 7.72
CA GLU A 221 6.73 6.79 9.16
C GLU A 221 7.54 7.93 9.82
N GLN A 222 8.65 8.38 9.21
CA GLN A 222 9.50 9.48 9.70
C GLN A 222 8.79 10.84 9.83
N GLY A 223 7.61 10.99 9.22
CA GLY A 223 6.84 12.23 9.31
C GLY A 223 6.13 12.42 10.66
N SER A 224 5.78 13.67 10.98
CA SER A 224 4.87 13.95 12.09
C SER A 224 3.52 13.25 11.85
N PRO A 225 2.83 12.76 12.90
CA PRO A 225 1.50 12.18 12.75
C PRO A 225 0.56 13.17 12.07
N THR A 226 -0.27 12.67 11.17
CA THR A 226 -1.34 13.46 10.55
C THR A 226 -2.32 13.95 11.62
N LYS A 227 -3.05 15.04 11.35
CA LYS A 227 -4.11 15.52 12.25
C LYS A 227 -5.13 14.40 12.56
N TRP A 228 -5.43 13.58 11.56
CA TRP A 228 -6.26 12.39 11.70
C TRP A 228 -5.72 11.39 12.73
N GLU A 229 -4.46 10.99 12.59
CA GLU A 229 -3.79 10.10 13.55
C GLU A 229 -3.71 10.72 14.95
N GLN A 230 -3.45 12.02 15.05
CA GLN A 230 -3.41 12.73 16.32
C GLN A 230 -4.76 12.64 17.04
N ILE A 231 -5.86 12.96 16.36
CA ILE A 231 -7.20 12.90 16.94
C ILE A 231 -7.52 11.46 17.36
N HIS A 232 -7.27 10.46 16.51
CA HIS A 232 -7.47 9.05 16.87
C HIS A 232 -6.65 8.61 18.09
N GLN A 233 -5.40 9.05 18.20
CA GLN A 233 -4.56 8.76 19.36
C GLN A 233 -5.10 9.39 20.64
N VAL A 234 -5.63 10.63 20.56
CA VAL A 234 -6.24 11.28 21.73
C VAL A 234 -7.54 10.57 22.10
N ILE A 235 -8.39 10.19 21.14
CA ILE A 235 -9.61 9.40 21.39
C ILE A 235 -9.27 8.10 22.15
N LYS A 236 -8.29 7.33 21.66
CA LYS A 236 -7.87 6.07 22.30
C LYS A 236 -7.29 6.25 23.70
N LYS A 237 -6.73 7.43 24.00
CA LYS A 237 -6.15 7.76 25.30
C LYS A 237 -7.16 8.29 26.31
N CYS A 238 -8.37 8.67 25.89
CA CYS A 238 -9.42 9.11 26.81
C CYS A 238 -9.74 7.99 27.81
N GLN A 239 -9.66 8.32 29.11
CA GLN A 239 -9.85 7.37 30.20
C GLN A 239 -11.27 7.39 30.78
N ASN A 240 -12.05 8.41 30.45
CA ASN A 240 -13.41 8.60 30.94
C ASN A 240 -14.29 9.32 29.91
N LEU A 241 -15.60 9.31 30.15
CA LEU A 241 -16.58 9.92 29.25
C LEU A 241 -16.47 11.44 29.17
N ASP A 242 -15.98 12.10 30.22
CA ASP A 242 -15.86 13.57 30.29
C ASP A 242 -14.71 14.08 29.41
N GLU A 243 -13.55 13.43 29.46
CA GLU A 243 -12.42 13.67 28.54
C GLU A 243 -12.84 13.46 27.09
N MET A 244 -13.59 12.38 26.84
CA MET A 244 -14.07 12.04 25.50
C MET A 244 -15.09 13.07 24.99
N ALA A 245 -16.02 13.52 25.83
CA ALA A 245 -16.98 14.57 25.49
C ALA A 245 -16.30 15.91 25.23
N SER A 246 -15.34 16.29 26.08
CA SER A 246 -14.55 17.52 25.93
C SER A 246 -13.78 17.52 24.61
N LEU A 247 -13.16 16.40 24.25
CA LEU A 247 -12.51 16.23 22.96
C LEU A 247 -13.52 16.36 21.81
N TYR A 248 -14.64 15.66 21.86
CA TYR A 248 -15.67 15.70 20.80
C TYR A 248 -16.16 17.12 20.52
N TYR A 249 -16.46 17.92 21.55
CA TYR A 249 -16.92 19.29 21.39
C TYR A 249 -15.83 20.28 20.99
N SER A 250 -14.54 19.93 21.15
CA SER A 250 -13.43 20.73 20.66
C SER A 250 -13.22 20.64 19.14
N LEU A 251 -13.78 19.61 18.51
CA LEU A 251 -13.67 19.35 17.07
C LEU A 251 -14.73 20.13 16.27
N SER A 252 -14.42 20.46 15.01
CA SER A 252 -15.41 21.06 14.10
C SER A 252 -16.53 20.06 13.74
N SER A 253 -17.69 20.55 13.29
CA SER A 253 -18.83 19.69 12.95
C SER A 253 -18.50 18.63 11.87
N ALA A 254 -17.61 18.96 10.92
CA ALA A 254 -17.17 18.01 9.90
C ALA A 254 -16.31 16.88 10.51
N GLU A 255 -15.36 17.23 11.37
CA GLU A 255 -14.52 16.27 12.08
C GLU A 255 -15.36 15.40 13.02
N GLN A 256 -16.33 15.98 13.75
CA GLN A 256 -17.24 15.21 14.59
C GLN A 256 -17.98 14.12 13.81
N ALA A 257 -18.44 14.41 12.60
CA ALA A 257 -19.07 13.43 11.73
C ALA A 257 -18.09 12.34 11.27
N GLU A 258 -16.87 12.73 10.92
CA GLU A 258 -15.80 11.86 10.43
C GLU A 258 -15.33 10.85 11.49
N PHE A 259 -15.08 11.32 12.73
CA PHE A 259 -14.56 10.48 13.82
C PHE A 259 -15.65 9.79 14.65
N ARG A 260 -16.93 9.97 14.32
CA ARG A 260 -18.05 9.41 15.10
C ARG A 260 -17.92 7.91 15.38
N PRO A 261 -17.52 7.04 14.43
CA PRO A 261 -17.34 5.62 14.72
C PRO A 261 -16.26 5.37 15.79
N ALA A 262 -15.14 6.09 15.71
CA ALA A 262 -14.03 5.95 16.67
C ALA A 262 -14.44 6.35 18.09
N PHE A 263 -15.24 7.42 18.23
CA PHE A 263 -15.80 7.81 19.52
C PHE A 263 -16.79 6.78 20.06
N GLN A 264 -17.58 6.14 19.20
CA GLN A 264 -18.51 5.08 19.60
C GLN A 264 -17.75 3.84 20.11
N ASP A 265 -16.71 3.41 19.39
CA ASP A 265 -15.87 2.27 19.79
C ASP A 265 -15.21 2.52 21.16
N GLN A 266 -14.61 3.70 21.34
CA GLN A 266 -13.98 4.07 22.61
C GLN A 266 -15.00 4.15 23.76
N LYS A 267 -16.21 4.68 23.49
CA LYS A 267 -17.29 4.71 24.48
C LYS A 267 -17.66 3.32 24.96
N GLN A 268 -17.83 2.37 24.02
CA GLN A 268 -18.14 0.99 24.35
C GLN A 268 -17.02 0.35 25.17
N HIS A 269 -15.76 0.61 24.81
CA HIS A 269 -14.59 0.14 25.56
C HIS A 269 -14.59 0.66 27.01
N LEU A 270 -14.76 1.97 27.21
CA LEU A 270 -14.79 2.57 28.55
C LEU A 270 -15.94 2.04 29.40
N GLN A 271 -17.13 1.84 28.80
CA GLN A 271 -18.27 1.24 29.49
C GLN A 271 -18.00 -0.22 29.89
N ALA A 272 -17.37 -1.01 29.01
CA ALA A 272 -17.00 -2.39 29.31
C ALA A 272 -15.95 -2.47 30.44
N VAL A 273 -14.95 -1.59 30.43
CA VAL A 273 -13.94 -1.50 31.49
C VAL A 273 -14.57 -1.10 32.83
N ALA A 274 -15.52 -0.16 32.83
CA ALA A 274 -16.24 0.25 34.04
C ALA A 274 -17.16 -0.85 34.62
N LEU A 275 -17.63 -1.77 33.79
CA LEU A 275 -18.48 -2.90 34.18
C LEU A 275 -17.70 -4.17 34.55
N ALA A 276 -16.38 -4.21 34.29
CA ALA A 276 -15.55 -5.34 34.65
C ALA A 276 -15.35 -5.41 36.18
N PRO A 277 -15.61 -6.55 36.84
CA PRO A 277 -15.41 -6.67 38.28
C PRO A 277 -13.93 -6.45 38.62
N SER A 278 -13.68 -5.57 39.59
CA SER A 278 -12.35 -5.24 40.11
C SER A 278 -11.75 -6.41 40.90
N SER A 279 -11.27 -7.45 40.20
CA SER A 279 -10.49 -8.53 40.82
C SER A 279 -9.00 -8.16 40.89
N LEU A 280 -8.66 -7.17 41.71
CA LEU A 280 -7.32 -6.97 42.25
C LEU A 280 -7.45 -6.70 43.75
N GLY A 281 -7.94 -7.72 44.47
CA GLY A 281 -7.87 -7.79 45.92
C GLY A 281 -6.73 -8.72 46.34
N ASN A 282 -5.71 -8.17 47.00
CA ASN A 282 -4.75 -8.83 47.89
C ASN A 282 -4.47 -10.33 47.68
N ASN A 283 -3.36 -10.66 47.00
CA ASN A 283 -2.65 -11.92 47.24
C ASN A 283 -1.51 -11.70 48.26
N GLN A 284 -1.88 -11.51 49.52
CA GLN A 284 -1.10 -12.05 50.63
C GLN A 284 -1.76 -13.37 51.01
N LEU A 285 -1.10 -14.49 50.74
CA LEU A 285 -1.18 -15.80 51.42
C LEU A 285 -0.81 -16.89 50.41
N PHE A 286 0.48 -17.25 50.38
CA PHE A 286 0.95 -18.64 50.53
C PHE A 286 2.45 -18.56 50.83
N ILE A 287 2.75 -18.28 52.10
CA ILE A 287 3.98 -18.75 52.72
C ILE A 287 3.78 -20.26 52.89
N GLN A 288 4.54 -21.07 52.15
CA GLN A 288 4.75 -22.46 52.55
C GLN A 288 6.02 -22.56 53.39
N PRO A 289 6.02 -23.34 54.48
CA PRO A 289 7.11 -23.39 55.44
C PRO A 289 8.28 -24.22 54.92
N ASN A 290 9.49 -23.77 55.22
CA ASN A 290 10.71 -24.59 55.21
C ASN A 290 10.52 -25.86 56.06
N PRO A 291 11.02 -27.01 55.60
CA PRO A 291 11.57 -28.02 56.48
C PRO A 291 13.11 -27.96 56.40
N THR A 292 13.72 -27.57 57.52
CA THR A 292 15.17 -27.70 57.76
C THR A 292 15.61 -29.16 57.82
N LEU A 293 16.62 -29.48 57.01
CA LEU A 293 17.84 -30.28 57.30
C LEU A 293 17.74 -31.51 58.22
N ASN A 294 18.21 -32.67 57.72
CA ASN A 294 19.32 -33.35 58.39
C ASN A 294 20.12 -34.33 57.51
N HIS A 295 21.38 -34.53 57.92
CA HIS A 295 22.56 -35.06 57.25
C HIS A 295 22.58 -36.54 56.81
N GLY A 296 23.46 -36.82 55.83
CA GLY A 296 24.02 -38.14 55.56
C GLY A 296 25.16 -38.10 54.52
N ASN A 297 26.40 -37.95 54.98
CA ASN A 297 27.62 -38.19 54.19
C ASN A 297 27.73 -39.66 53.75
N LEU A 298 28.37 -39.92 52.59
CA LEU A 298 29.56 -40.79 52.43
C LEU A 298 29.86 -41.11 50.94
N THR A 299 30.94 -40.51 50.45
CA THR A 299 32.10 -41.11 49.74
C THR A 299 31.99 -42.23 48.69
N HIS A 300 32.81 -42.04 47.64
CA HIS A 300 33.67 -42.98 46.87
C HIS A 300 33.20 -43.60 45.53
N SER A 301 34.02 -43.31 44.48
CA SER A 301 34.41 -44.12 43.29
C SER A 301 33.31 -44.56 42.31
N ALA A 302 33.47 -44.52 40.99
CA ALA A 302 34.64 -44.47 40.10
C ALA A 302 34.29 -43.69 38.81
#